data_AF-A0A520KCV6-F1
#
_entry.id   AF-A0A520KCV6-F1
#
_cell.length_a   1.000
_cell.length_b   1.000
_cell.length_c   1.000
_cell.angle_alpha   90.00
_cell.angle_beta   90.00
_cell.angle_gamma   90.00
#
_symmetry.space_group_name_H-M   'P 1'
#
loop_
_entity.id
_entity.type
_entity.pdbx_description
1 polymer ?
#
loop_
_entity_poly.entity_id
_entity_poly.type
_entity_poly.pdbx_seq_one_letter_code
_entity_poly.pdbx_strand_id
1 'polypeptide(L)'
;MNNIIKKGLDRADTTYEVSVVIDNAEKDVLDVFSPANVSLKTTHTPHGIYVHISGDAIEVMEAEVGLYELLVSTYDLDTDCGLAHSKA
;
A
#
# COMPACT_ATOMS: atom_id res chain seq x y z
N MET A 1 -17.51 33.32 1.01
CA MET A 1 -17.29 32.05 1.75
C MET A 1 -16.39 32.34 2.94
N ASN A 2 -16.79 31.94 4.15
CA ASN A 2 -16.03 32.20 5.39
C ASN A 2 -14.66 31.50 5.35
N ASN A 3 -13.60 32.23 5.66
CA ASN A 3 -12.21 31.76 5.63
C ASN A 3 -11.97 30.52 6.54
N ILE A 4 -12.81 30.35 7.56
CA ILE A 4 -12.77 29.22 8.50
C ILE A 4 -13.22 27.91 7.84
N ILE A 5 -14.26 27.96 7.01
CA ILE A 5 -14.77 26.76 6.32
C ILE A 5 -13.77 26.31 5.25
N LYS A 6 -13.18 27.26 4.52
CA LYS A 6 -12.14 26.95 3.52
C LYS A 6 -10.90 26.33 4.17
N LYS A 7 -10.39 26.91 5.26
CA LYS A 7 -9.26 26.33 6.01
C LYS A 7 -9.58 24.98 6.66
N GLY A 8 -10.83 24.76 7.06
CA GLY A 8 -11.28 23.47 7.58
C GLY A 8 -11.30 22.38 6.51
N LEU A 9 -11.73 22.75 5.29
CA LEU A 9 -11.74 21.86 4.13
C LEU A 9 -10.32 21.59 3.62
N ASP A 10 -9.50 22.63 3.42
CA ASP A 10 -8.10 22.52 3.03
C ASP A 10 -7.30 21.64 4.02
N ARG A 11 -7.65 21.69 5.32
CA ARG A 11 -7.00 20.90 6.36
C ARG A 11 -7.43 19.44 6.38
N ALA A 12 -8.67 19.15 5.95
CA ALA A 12 -9.14 17.78 5.73
C ALA A 12 -8.52 17.17 4.47
N ASP A 13 -8.19 18.00 3.48
CA ASP A 13 -7.53 17.57 2.23
C ASP A 13 -5.99 17.44 2.35
N THR A 14 -5.36 17.98 3.40
CA THR A 14 -3.90 17.84 3.60
C THR A 14 -3.45 16.47 4.11
N THR A 15 -4.28 15.76 4.86
CA THR A 15 -3.87 14.50 5.49
C THR A 15 -4.78 13.37 5.02
N TYR A 16 -4.18 12.28 4.56
CA TYR A 16 -4.90 11.11 4.07
C TYR A 16 -4.50 9.88 4.89
N GLU A 17 -5.44 8.95 5.01
CA GLU A 17 -5.21 7.65 5.63
C GLU A 17 -5.90 6.57 4.80
N VAL A 18 -5.14 5.55 4.44
CA VAL A 18 -5.63 4.40 3.67
C VAL A 18 -5.22 3.11 4.35
N SER A 19 -6.04 2.08 4.16
CA SER A 19 -5.82 0.74 4.69
C SER A 19 -5.89 -0.26 3.55
N VAL A 20 -4.76 -0.91 3.25
CA VAL A 20 -4.65 -1.93 2.21
C VAL A 20 -4.52 -3.29 2.86
N VAL A 21 -5.15 -4.31 2.30
CA VAL A 21 -5.00 -5.70 2.75
C VAL A 21 -4.13 -6.44 1.75
N ILE A 22 -3.06 -7.07 2.23
CA ILE A 22 -2.20 -7.93 1.43
C ILE A 22 -2.30 -9.38 1.92
N ASP A 23 -2.06 -10.35 1.03
CA ASP A 23 -2.02 -11.76 1.42
C ASP A 23 -0.81 -12.03 2.33
N ASN A 24 -0.95 -12.99 3.25
CA ASN A 24 0.17 -13.48 4.06
C ASN A 24 1.28 -14.11 3.19
N ALA A 25 0.94 -14.65 2.02
CA ALA A 25 1.91 -15.16 1.04
C ALA A 25 2.82 -14.07 0.46
N GLU A 26 2.33 -12.82 0.40
CA GLU A 26 3.03 -11.68 -0.20
C GLU A 26 3.69 -10.78 0.83
N LYS A 27 3.86 -11.26 2.08
CA LYS A 27 4.43 -10.47 3.18
C LYS A 27 5.80 -9.86 2.86
N ASP A 28 6.58 -10.49 1.98
CA ASP A 28 7.93 -10.08 1.62
C ASP A 28 7.94 -8.73 0.90
N VAL A 29 6.83 -8.32 0.29
CA VAL A 29 6.63 -6.97 -0.26
C VAL A 29 6.83 -5.90 0.81
N LEU A 30 6.46 -6.18 2.07
CA LEU A 30 6.63 -5.24 3.18
C LEU A 30 8.08 -5.05 3.61
N ASP A 31 8.97 -5.99 3.31
CA ASP A 31 10.40 -5.83 3.61
C ASP A 31 11.06 -4.81 2.65
N VAL A 32 10.50 -4.66 1.45
CA VAL A 32 10.95 -3.71 0.43
C VAL A 32 10.19 -2.38 0.51
N PHE A 33 8.93 -2.42 0.95
CA PHE A 33 8.08 -1.24 1.06
C PHE A 33 8.46 -0.36 2.25
N SER A 34 9.31 0.64 2.01
CA SER A 34 9.76 1.60 3.03
C SER A 34 9.61 3.05 2.54
N PRO A 35 8.39 3.60 2.57
CA PRO A 35 8.16 4.99 2.19
C PRO A 35 8.72 5.96 3.23
N ALA A 36 9.39 7.03 2.78
CA ALA A 36 10.20 7.88 3.65
C ALA A 36 9.42 8.87 4.52
N ASN A 37 8.22 9.30 4.10
CA ASN A 37 7.51 10.44 4.71
C ASN A 37 6.12 10.12 5.25
N VAL A 38 5.71 8.85 5.24
CA VAL A 38 4.40 8.42 5.74
C VAL A 38 4.57 7.54 6.97
N SER A 39 3.55 7.52 7.82
CA SER A 39 3.46 6.58 8.92
C SER A 39 2.86 5.28 8.43
N LEU A 40 3.63 4.20 8.58
CA LEU A 40 3.20 2.85 8.27
C LEU A 40 2.88 2.07 9.55
N LYS A 41 1.74 1.37 9.58
CA LYS A 41 1.42 0.41 10.64
C LYS A 41 0.85 -0.85 10.04
N THR A 42 1.46 -1.99 10.36
CA THR A 42 1.01 -3.29 9.90
C THR A 42 0.30 -4.05 11.01
N THR A 43 -0.81 -4.71 10.67
CA THR A 43 -1.56 -5.58 11.58
C THR A 43 -1.73 -6.95 10.92
N HIS A 44 -1.10 -7.96 11.49
CA HIS A 44 -1.12 -9.32 10.97
C HIS A 44 -2.36 -10.08 11.47
N THR A 45 -3.06 -10.74 10.55
CA THR A 45 -4.21 -11.59 10.85
C THR A 45 -4.11 -12.92 10.10
N PRO A 46 -4.85 -13.96 10.51
CA PRO A 46 -4.91 -15.21 9.76
C PRO A 46 -5.40 -15.04 8.31
N HIS A 47 -6.13 -13.97 8.02
CA HIS A 47 -6.72 -13.71 6.70
C HIS A 47 -5.88 -12.79 5.80
N GLY A 48 -4.77 -12.25 6.33
CA GLY A 48 -3.90 -11.33 5.61
C GLY A 48 -3.27 -10.29 6.52
N ILE A 49 -2.50 -9.39 5.93
CA ILE A 49 -1.79 -8.32 6.62
C ILE A 49 -2.43 -7.00 6.22
N TYR A 50 -2.92 -6.27 7.21
CA TYR A 50 -3.48 -4.94 7.03
C TYR A 50 -2.34 -3.93 7.12
N VAL A 51 -2.17 -3.13 6.08
CA VAL A 51 -1.17 -2.07 5.97
C VAL A 51 -1.90 -0.74 6.04
N HIS A 52 -1.75 -0.05 7.16
CA HIS A 52 -2.28 1.29 7.36
C HIS A 52 -1.21 2.31 7.01
N ILE A 53 -1.53 3.24 6.10
CA ILE A 53 -0.64 4.31 5.65
C ILE A 53 -1.32 5.63 5.97
N SER A 54 -0.63 6.52 6.68
CA SER A 54 -1.17 7.85 7.03
C SER A 54 -0.08 8.92 6.97
N GLY A 55 -0.44 10.14 6.59
CA GLY A 55 0.51 11.22 6.36
C GLY A 55 -0.06 12.35 5.51
N ASP A 56 0.81 13.11 4.85
CA ASP A 56 0.39 14.08 3.84
C ASP A 56 -0.33 13.37 2.69
N ALA A 57 -1.41 13.95 2.19
CA ALA A 57 -2.25 13.31 1.19
C ALA A 57 -1.49 12.90 -0.08
N ILE A 58 -0.57 13.72 -0.57
CA ILE A 58 0.20 13.41 -1.78
C ILE A 58 1.14 12.24 -1.50
N GLU A 59 1.85 12.29 -0.37
CA GLU A 59 2.83 11.27 0.00
C GLU A 59 2.17 9.90 0.27
N VAL A 60 0.99 9.90 0.88
CA VAL A 60 0.22 8.67 1.11
C VAL A 60 -0.30 8.10 -0.21
N MET A 61 -0.79 8.93 -1.13
CA MET A 61 -1.21 8.46 -2.46
C MET A 61 -0.04 7.90 -3.27
N GLU A 62 1.13 8.53 -3.23
CA GLU A 62 2.35 8.02 -3.88
C GLU A 62 2.79 6.69 -3.25
N ALA A 63 2.77 6.58 -1.93
CA ALA A 63 3.08 5.35 -1.22
C ALA A 63 2.08 4.23 -1.54
N GLU A 64 0.79 4.53 -1.63
CA GLU A 64 -0.25 3.58 -2.01
C GLU A 64 -0.02 3.04 -3.43
N VAL A 65 0.28 3.91 -4.40
CA VAL A 65 0.61 3.49 -5.78
C VAL A 65 1.86 2.60 -5.80
N GLY A 66 2.92 2.99 -5.10
CA GLY A 66 4.15 2.20 -5.02
C GLY A 66 3.94 0.81 -4.39
N LEU A 67 3.05 0.71 -3.38
CA LEU A 67 2.68 -0.58 -2.81
C LEU A 67 1.96 -1.48 -3.82
N TYR A 68 1.01 -0.92 -4.59
CA TYR A 68 0.32 -1.68 -5.63
C TYR A 68 1.26 -2.13 -6.75
N GLU A 69 2.20 -1.28 -7.19
CA GLU A 69 3.20 -1.65 -8.19
C GLU A 69 4.08 -2.82 -7.71
N LEU A 70 4.49 -2.82 -6.44
CA LEU A 70 5.25 -3.93 -5.85
C LEU A 70 4.43 -5.23 -5.80
N LEU A 71 3.15 -5.15 -5.40
CA LEU A 71 2.25 -6.31 -5.38
C LEU A 71 2.03 -6.86 -6.80
N VAL A 72 1.82 -6.00 -7.80
CA VAL A 72 1.69 -6.46 -9.19
C VAL A 72 2.97 -7.15 -9.67
N SER A 73 4.14 -6.62 -9.31
CA SER A 73 5.42 -7.25 -9.64
C SER A 73 5.60 -8.63 -8.98
N THR A 74 5.03 -8.90 -7.82
CA THR A 74 5.07 -10.24 -7.21
C THR A 74 4.17 -11.23 -7.94
N TYR A 75 3.00 -10.80 -8.42
CA TYR A 75 2.14 -11.63 -9.27
C TYR A 75 2.79 -12.00 -10.61
N ASP A 76 3.53 -11.08 -11.25
CA ASP A 76 4.22 -11.38 -12.51
C ASP A 76 5.35 -12.41 -12.34
N LEU A 77 6.00 -12.45 -11.17
CA LEU A 77 7.04 -13.45 -10.88
C LEU A 77 6.45 -14.83 -10.56
N ASP A 78 5.27 -14.90 -9.94
CA ASP A 78 4.58 -16.18 -9.72
C ASP A 78 3.96 -16.76 -11.00
N THR A 79 3.63 -15.90 -11.98
CA THR A 79 3.07 -16.37 -13.26
C THR A 79 4.15 -16.92 -14.21
N ASP A 80 5.42 -16.52 -14.05
CA ASP A 80 6.54 -17.05 -14.85
C ASP A 80 7.23 -18.28 -14.24
N CYS A 81 6.86 -18.69 -13.02
CA CYS A 81 7.24 -19.99 -12.45
C CYS A 81 6.28 -21.13 -12.86
N GLY A 82 5.54 -20.92 -13.96
CA GLY A 82 4.54 -21.84 -14.51
C GLY A 82 4.95 -22.64 -15.74
N LEU A 83 6.22 -22.61 -16.19
CA LEU A 83 6.66 -23.37 -17.37
C LEU A 83 8.05 -23.99 -17.22
N ALA A 84 8.13 -25.09 -16.47
CA ALA A 84 9.11 -26.15 -16.73
C ALA A 84 8.47 -27.55 -16.54
N HIS A 85 7.67 -27.92 -17.55
CA HIS A 85 7.49 -29.27 -18.07
C HIS A 85 7.08 -30.41 -17.10
N SER A 86 5.76 -30.61 -16.99
CA SER A 86 5.18 -31.96 -16.98
C SER A 86 4.85 -32.38 -18.41
N LYS A 87 5.56 -33.40 -18.93
CA LYS A 87 5.11 -34.48 -19.85
C LYS A 87 6.27 -35.05 -20.66
N ALA A 88 6.74 -36.24 -20.26
CA ALA A 88 6.70 -37.49 -21.03
C ALA A 88 7.49 -38.56 -20.27
#